data_AF-A0A7W9PBF8-F1
#
_entry.id   AF-A0A7W9PBF8-F1
#
_cell.length_a   1.000
_cell.length_b   1.000
_cell.length_c   1.000
_cell.angle_alpha   90.00
_cell.angle_beta   90.00
_cell.angle_gamma   90.00
#
_symmetry.space_group_name_H-M   'P 1'
#
loop_
_entity.id
_entity.type
_entity.pdbx_description
1 polymer ?
#
loop_
_entity_poly.entity_id
_entity_poly.type
_entity_poly.pdbx_seq_one_letter_code
_entity_poly.pdbx_strand_id
1 'polypeptide(L)'
;MSFAEPSAAQPESPLPHEPDVLIRVHISLLREQELRFVACESAARWFAEYWIAYYRPDTVTFEPPDPTCPRLPCERLWTLP
;
A
#
# COMPACT_ATOMS: atom_id res chain seq x y z
N MET A 1 -21.60 -25.98 9.74
CA MET A 1 -21.64 -24.74 8.94
C MET A 1 -20.20 -24.35 8.65
N SER A 2 -19.63 -24.81 7.54
CA SER A 2 -18.25 -24.50 7.17
C SER A 2 -18.26 -23.15 6.45
N PHE A 3 -17.62 -22.13 7.04
CA PHE A 3 -17.29 -20.92 6.32
C PHE A 3 -16.22 -21.32 5.30
N ALA A 4 -16.58 -21.36 4.01
CA ALA A 4 -15.58 -21.31 2.98
C ALA A 4 -14.85 -19.98 3.15
N GLU A 5 -13.57 -20.02 3.53
CA GLU A 5 -12.70 -18.87 3.40
C GLU A 5 -12.78 -18.44 1.93
N PRO A 6 -13.24 -17.23 1.60
CA PRO A 6 -13.04 -16.73 0.26
C PRO A 6 -11.52 -16.70 0.10
N SER A 7 -11.01 -17.54 -0.81
CA SER A 7 -9.68 -17.34 -1.39
C SER A 7 -9.64 -15.86 -1.76
N ALA A 8 -8.97 -15.06 -0.95
CA ALA A 8 -8.91 -13.63 -1.13
C ALA A 8 -8.07 -13.43 -2.37
N ALA A 9 -8.72 -13.49 -3.54
CA ALA A 9 -8.16 -13.00 -4.78
C ALA A 9 -7.62 -11.61 -4.44
N GLN A 10 -6.31 -11.44 -4.54
CA GLN A 10 -5.68 -10.17 -4.25
C GLN A 10 -6.45 -9.10 -5.03
N PRO A 11 -6.86 -7.99 -4.39
CA PRO A 11 -7.64 -6.96 -5.06
C PRO A 11 -6.89 -6.51 -6.32
N GLU A 12 -7.52 -6.64 -7.48
CA GLU A 12 -6.97 -6.17 -8.75
C GLU A 12 -6.78 -4.65 -8.73
N SER A 13 -5.81 -4.18 -9.53
CA SER A 13 -5.48 -2.75 -9.61
C SER A 13 -6.69 -1.91 -9.96
N PRO A 14 -7.00 -0.84 -9.19
CA PRO A 14 -8.02 0.12 -9.61
C PRO A 14 -7.59 0.84 -10.89
N LEU A 15 -6.29 0.90 -11.19
CA LEU A 15 -5.71 1.47 -12.40
C LEU A 15 -4.78 0.44 -13.06
N PRO A 16 -5.30 -0.51 -13.85
CA PRO A 16 -4.51 -1.59 -14.45
C PRO A 16 -3.51 -1.12 -15.52
N HIS A 17 -3.58 0.15 -15.92
CA HIS A 17 -2.64 0.77 -16.86
C HIS A 17 -1.40 1.34 -16.17
N GLU A 18 -1.44 1.53 -14.85
CA GLU A 18 -0.31 2.03 -14.08
C GLU A 18 0.52 0.87 -13.53
N PRO A 19 1.85 1.02 -13.46
CA PRO A 19 2.68 0.03 -12.80
C PRO A 19 2.35 0.00 -11.30
N ASP A 20 2.36 -1.21 -10.74
CA ASP A 20 2.35 -1.41 -9.31
C ASP A 20 3.74 -1.12 -8.71
N VAL A 21 3.76 -0.54 -7.52
CA VAL A 21 4.96 -0.27 -6.73
C VAL A 21 4.78 -0.79 -5.32
N LEU A 22 5.87 -1.21 -4.70
CA LEU A 22 5.87 -1.59 -3.29
C LEU A 22 6.07 -0.33 -2.44
N ILE A 23 5.16 -0.10 -1.52
CA ILE A 23 5.19 0.94 -0.49
C ILE A 23 5.70 0.29 0.79
N ARG A 24 6.76 0.86 1.35
CA ARG A 24 7.34 0.46 2.64
C ARG A 24 7.24 1.60 3.63
N VAL A 25 6.47 1.38 4.69
CA VAL A 25 6.18 2.37 5.74
C VAL A 25 6.93 2.01 7.01
N HIS A 26 7.82 2.89 7.46
CA HIS A 26 8.55 2.82 8.71
C HIS A 26 7.82 3.55 9.82
N ILE A 27 7.49 2.83 10.89
CA ILE A 27 6.84 3.37 12.07
C ILE A 27 7.84 3.27 13.23
N SER A 28 8.37 4.41 13.67
CA SER A 28 9.42 4.47 14.71
C SER A 28 8.92 4.97 16.08
N LEU A 29 7.60 5.17 16.25
CA LEU A 29 7.06 5.89 17.41
C LEU A 29 7.25 5.15 18.76
N LEU A 30 7.35 3.81 18.78
CA LEU A 30 7.53 3.03 20.02
C LEU A 30 8.36 1.75 19.83
N ARG A 31 8.32 1.13 18.65
CA ARG A 31 9.17 0.03 18.20
C ARG A 31 9.37 0.19 16.70
N GLU A 32 10.56 -0.12 16.19
CA GLU A 32 10.80 -0.16 14.75
C GLU A 32 9.88 -1.22 14.13
N GLN A 33 8.87 -0.74 13.42
CA GLN A 33 7.91 -1.59 12.73
C GLN A 33 7.78 -1.16 11.29
N GLU A 34 7.58 -2.13 10.43
CA GLU A 34 7.50 -1.94 9.00
C GLU A 34 6.18 -2.50 8.47
N LEU A 35 5.52 -1.73 7.62
CA LEU A 35 4.39 -2.19 6.83
C LEU A 35 4.76 -2.16 5.35
N ARG A 36 4.41 -3.22 4.63
CA ARG A 36 4.70 -3.38 3.20
C ARG A 36 3.41 -3.62 2.43
N PHE A 37 3.17 -2.84 1.40
CA PHE A 37 1.97 -2.94 0.56
C PHE A 37 2.29 -2.72 -0.91
N VAL A 38 1.57 -3.36 -1.81
CA VAL A 38 1.61 -3.06 -3.25
C VAL A 38 0.43 -2.17 -3.63
N ALA A 39 0.66 -1.14 -4.44
CA ALA A 39 -0.39 -0.30 -5.02
C ALA A 39 0.04 0.25 -6.38
N CYS A 40 -0.93 0.70 -7.17
CA CYS A 40 -0.63 1.44 -8.38
C CYS A 40 0.09 2.76 -8.06
N GLU A 41 0.91 3.24 -9.01
CA GLU A 41 1.78 4.40 -8.80
C GLU A 41 1.05 5.63 -8.26
N SER A 42 -0.12 5.97 -8.81
CA SER A 42 -0.90 7.13 -8.34
C SER A 42 -1.38 6.95 -6.90
N ALA A 43 -1.91 5.78 -6.55
CA ALA A 43 -2.36 5.49 -5.19
C ALA A 43 -1.20 5.52 -4.18
N ALA A 44 -0.05 4.97 -4.57
CA ALA A 44 1.16 4.96 -3.76
C ALA A 44 1.65 6.38 -3.46
N ARG A 45 1.62 7.27 -4.47
CA ARG A 45 2.00 8.68 -4.32
C ARG A 45 1.10 9.42 -3.33
N TRP A 46 -0.22 9.35 -3.52
CA TRP A 46 -1.19 10.02 -2.65
C TRP A 46 -1.14 9.51 -1.22
N PHE A 47 -1.02 8.18 -1.05
CA PHE A 47 -0.83 7.59 0.26
C PHE A 47 0.43 8.11 0.96
N ALA A 48 1.56 8.17 0.24
CA ALA A 48 2.81 8.66 0.82
C ALA A 48 2.75 10.14 1.18
N GLU A 49 2.16 10.99 0.33
CA GLU A 49 1.98 12.41 0.62
C GLU A 49 1.12 12.64 1.86
N TYR A 50 -0.01 11.92 1.97
CA TYR A 50 -0.84 11.95 3.16
C TYR A 50 -0.03 11.50 4.38
N TRP A 51 0.63 10.35 4.31
CA TRP A 51 1.39 9.81 5.44
C TRP A 51 2.49 10.78 5.92
N ILE A 52 3.25 11.35 4.99
CA ILE A 52 4.33 12.32 5.29
C ILE A 52 3.77 13.63 5.87
N ALA A 53 2.55 14.04 5.51
CA ALA A 53 1.92 15.22 6.08
C ALA A 53 1.57 15.05 7.57
N TYR A 54 1.24 13.83 8.01
CA TYR A 54 0.88 13.53 9.41
C TYR A 54 2.03 12.93 10.23
N TYR A 55 3.04 12.36 9.59
CA TYR A 55 4.19 11.69 10.21
C TYR A 55 5.51 12.31 9.72
N ARG A 56 6.65 11.64 9.92
CA ARG A 56 7.94 12.17 9.46
C ARG A 56 8.20 11.87 7.97
N PRO A 57 8.98 12.71 7.26
CA PRO A 57 9.22 12.56 5.82
C PRO A 57 9.93 11.27 5.40
N ASP A 58 10.74 10.72 6.30
CA ASP A 58 11.53 9.50 6.11
C ASP A 58 10.76 8.21 6.43
N THR A 59 9.44 8.32 6.68
CA THR A 59 8.63 7.16 7.06
C THR A 59 8.12 6.35 5.87
N VAL A 60 8.22 6.82 4.63
CA VAL A 60 7.73 6.08 3.45
C VAL A 60 8.81 5.97 2.38
N THR A 61 8.98 4.76 1.85
CA THR A 61 9.91 4.45 0.75
C THR A 61 9.21 3.61 -0.31
N PHE A 62 9.70 3.70 -1.56
CA PHE A 62 9.18 2.94 -2.69
C PHE A 62 10.22 1.95 -3.20
N GLU A 63 9.78 0.73 -3.50
CA GLU A 63 10.59 -0.37 -4.02
C GLU A 63 9.90 -1.00 -5.25
N PRO A 64 10.61 -1.78 -6.08
CA PRO A 64 9.98 -2.60 -7.11
C PRO A 64 8.85 -3.48 -6.52
N PRO A 65 7.77 -3.72 -7.27
CA PRO A 65 6.62 -4.46 -6.76
C PRO A 65 7.01 -5.88 -6.35
N ASP A 66 6.51 -6.32 -5.20
CA ASP A 66 6.66 -7.68 -4.69
C ASP A 66 5.28 -8.37 -4.67
N PRO A 67 5.03 -9.38 -5.53
CA PRO A 67 3.72 -10.02 -5.64
C PRO A 67 3.31 -10.78 -4.37
N THR A 68 4.24 -11.03 -3.45
CA THR A 68 3.96 -11.68 -2.16
C THR A 68 3.41 -10.70 -1.12
N CYS A 69 3.55 -9.40 -1.36
CA CYS A 69 3.04 -8.37 -0.46
C CYS A 69 1.54 -8.13 -0.68
N PRO A 70 0.80 -7.78 0.38
CA PRO A 70 -0.62 -7.48 0.28
C PRO A 70 -0.86 -6.18 -0.50
N ARG A 71 -2.02 -6.06 -1.16
CA ARG A 71 -2.44 -4.80 -1.80
C ARG A 71 -2.74 -3.74 -0.73
N LEU A 72 -2.51 -2.47 -1.05
CA LEU A 72 -2.83 -1.35 -0.17
C LEU A 72 -4.33 -1.37 0.19
N PRO A 73 -4.69 -1.34 1.49
CA PRO A 73 -6.09 -1.27 1.89
C PRO A 73 -6.76 -0.02 1.34
N CYS A 74 -7.97 -0.18 0.80
CA CYS A 74 -8.75 0.92 0.22
C CYS A 74 -7.99 1.70 -0.88
N GLU A 75 -7.14 1.04 -1.65
CA GLU A 75 -6.33 1.64 -2.73
C GLU A 75 -7.10 2.62 -3.64
N ARG A 76 -8.35 2.29 -3.99
CA ARG A 76 -9.22 3.14 -4.82
C ARG A 76 -9.50 4.52 -4.20
N LEU A 77 -9.44 4.67 -2.88
CA LEU A 77 -9.56 5.98 -2.23
C LEU A 77 -8.32 6.86 -2.48
N TRP A 78 -7.17 6.22 -2.69
CA TRP A 78 -5.90 6.90 -2.96
C TRP A 78 -5.70 7.19 -4.44
N THR A 79 -6.56 6.70 -5.33
CA THR A 79 -6.52 7.06 -6.77
C THR A 79 -7.24 8.37 -7.09
N LEU A 80 -7.89 8.99 -6.09
CA LEU A 80 -8.60 10.26 -6.24
C LEU A 80 -7.71 11.40 -5.73
N PRO A 81 -7.64 12.53 -6.46
CA PRO A 81 -6.93 13.73 -6.03
C PRO A 81 -7.63 14.48 -4.89
#